data_AF-A0AA36I037-F1
#
_entry.id   AF-A0AA36I037-F1
#
_cell.length_a   1.000
_cell.length_b   1.000
_cell.length_c   1.000
_cell.angle_alpha   90.00
_cell.angle_beta   90.00
_cell.angle_gamma   90.00
#
_symmetry.space_group_name_H-M   'P 1'
#
loop_
_entity.id
_entity.type
_entity.pdbx_description
1 polymer ?
#
loop_
_entity_poly.entity_id
_entity_poly.type
_entity_poly.pdbx_seq_one_letter_code
_entity_poly.pdbx_strand_id
1 'polypeptide(L)'
;MVRISVLRDCLNNIVNAEKRGKRQVLIRPNSKVIIKFLQVMQKHGYIGDLEIIDDHRAGKVVVELIGRINKCGVISPRFDVSVAGIEQMASDILPSRQFGHLVLTTTYGIMDHEEARRKHVGGKIRFSPSQRLWGAIVKMVRISVLRDCLNNIVNAEKRGKRQVLIRPNSKVIIKFLQVMQKHGYIGDLEIIDDHRAGKVVVELIGRINKCGVISPRFDVSVAGIEQMASDILPSRQFGHLVLTTTYGIMDHEEARRKHVGGKIVGFFF
;
A
#
# COMPACT_ATOMS: atom_id res chain seq x y z
N MET A 1 -2.69 8.42 23.33
CA MET A 1 -2.25 7.60 22.18
C MET A 1 -1.50 6.38 22.71
N VAL A 2 -2.13 5.19 22.70
CA VAL A 2 -1.57 3.97 23.31
C VAL A 2 -0.38 3.48 22.46
N ARG A 3 0.80 3.27 23.06
CA ARG A 3 1.97 2.71 22.36
C ARG A 3 1.67 1.26 21.99
N ILE A 4 1.38 0.99 20.72
CA ILE A 4 0.93 -0.33 20.24
C ILE A 4 2.06 -1.39 20.31
N SER A 5 3.33 -1.00 20.14
CA SER A 5 4.48 -1.89 20.36
C SER A 5 5.79 -1.09 20.46
N VAL A 6 6.47 -1.20 21.60
CA VAL A 6 7.75 -0.50 21.87
C VAL A 6 8.84 -0.85 20.84
N LEU A 7 8.89 -2.10 20.40
CA LEU A 7 9.85 -2.55 19.37
C LEU A 7 9.52 -1.96 18.00
N ARG A 8 8.23 -1.83 17.65
CA ARG A 8 7.84 -1.24 16.36
C ARG A 8 8.25 0.23 16.26
N ASP A 9 8.04 1.00 17.32
CA ASP A 9 8.42 2.41 17.37
C ASP A 9 9.95 2.57 17.27
N CYS A 10 10.69 1.70 17.95
CA CYS A 10 12.15 1.61 17.85
C CYS A 10 12.62 1.37 16.39
N LEU A 11 12.14 0.32 15.73
CA LEU A 11 12.55 -0.02 14.36
C LEU A 11 12.15 1.06 13.35
N ASN A 12 10.97 1.68 13.51
CA ASN A 12 10.54 2.78 12.67
C ASN A 12 11.46 4.00 12.82
N ASN A 13 11.91 4.31 14.04
CA ASN A 13 12.86 5.41 14.26
C ASN A 13 14.20 5.16 13.59
N ILE A 14 14.72 3.92 13.62
CA ILE A 14 15.95 3.51 12.92
C ILE A 14 15.80 3.72 11.41
N VAL A 15 14.75 3.16 10.80
CA VAL A 15 14.51 3.27 9.35
C VAL A 15 14.31 4.72 8.92
N ASN A 16 13.62 5.52 9.73
CA ASN A 16 13.42 6.95 9.44
C ASN A 16 14.72 7.76 9.60
N ALA A 17 15.59 7.39 10.53
CA ALA A 17 16.90 8.02 10.70
C ALA A 17 17.84 7.69 9.54
N GLU A 18 17.86 6.43 9.08
CA GLU A 18 18.63 6.04 7.89
C GLU A 18 18.13 6.74 6.62
N LYS A 19 16.81 6.81 6.40
CA LYS A 19 16.24 7.55 5.26
C LYS A 19 16.58 9.03 5.26
N ARG A 20 16.86 9.60 6.44
CA ARG A 20 17.31 10.99 6.60
C ARG A 20 18.84 11.14 6.51
N GLY A 21 19.59 10.05 6.32
CA GLY A 21 21.06 10.07 6.22
C GLY A 21 21.76 10.37 7.54
N LYS A 22 21.13 10.10 8.70
CA LYS A 22 21.77 10.29 10.00
C LYS A 22 22.78 9.17 10.27
N ARG A 23 23.95 9.53 10.80
CA ARG A 23 25.00 8.57 11.21
C ARG A 23 24.66 7.80 12.48
N GLN A 24 23.88 8.40 13.38
CA GLN A 24 23.52 7.80 14.66
C GLN A 24 22.04 8.03 14.99
N VAL A 25 21.44 7.07 15.67
CA VAL A 25 20.07 7.18 16.21
C VAL A 25 20.06 6.88 17.70
N LEU A 26 19.41 7.77 18.44
CA LEU A 26 19.17 7.62 19.87
C LEU A 26 17.80 6.97 20.08
N ILE A 27 17.82 5.80 20.71
CA ILE A 27 16.61 5.01 20.99
C ILE A 27 16.30 5.09 22.49
N ARG A 28 15.07 5.53 22.80
CA ARG A 28 14.54 5.67 24.16
C ARG A 28 13.36 4.70 24.35
N PRO A 29 13.63 3.39 24.38
CA PRO A 29 13.59 2.68 25.68
C PRO A 29 14.55 1.46 25.77
N ASN A 30 15.16 1.25 26.94
CA ASN A 30 15.98 0.06 27.22
C ASN A 30 15.11 -1.16 27.54
N SER A 31 14.82 -1.98 26.52
CA SER A 31 14.23 -3.31 26.71
C SER A 31 15.26 -4.38 26.33
N LYS A 32 15.39 -5.44 27.14
CA LYS A 32 16.24 -6.60 26.83
C LYS A 32 15.94 -7.21 25.45
N VAL A 33 14.67 -7.13 25.02
CA VAL A 33 14.23 -7.57 23.67
C VAL A 33 14.83 -6.70 22.57
N ILE A 34 14.86 -5.38 22.77
CA ILE A 34 15.43 -4.43 21.80
C ILE A 34 16.93 -4.61 21.73
N ILE A 35 17.63 -4.70 22.86
CA ILE A 35 19.08 -4.92 22.89
C ILE A 35 19.44 -6.21 22.16
N LYS A 36 18.81 -7.34 22.49
CA LYS A 36 19.08 -8.61 21.80
C LYS A 36 18.76 -8.55 20.31
N PHE A 37 17.71 -7.84 19.91
CA PHE A 37 17.38 -7.67 18.50
C PHE A 37 18.45 -6.84 17.75
N LEU A 38 18.92 -5.76 18.36
CA LEU A 38 19.97 -4.93 17.77
C LEU A 38 21.32 -5.66 17.71
N GLN A 39 21.63 -6.50 18.69
CA GLN A 39 22.80 -7.40 18.64
C GLN A 39 22.73 -8.36 17.44
N VAL A 40 21.56 -8.93 17.13
CA VAL A 40 21.37 -9.76 15.93
C VAL A 40 21.58 -8.93 14.66
N MET A 41 21.09 -7.68 14.62
CA MET A 41 21.32 -6.80 13.46
C MET A 41 22.80 -6.41 13.28
N GLN A 42 23.53 -6.23 14.38
CA GLN A 42 24.97 -5.97 14.37
C GLN A 42 25.75 -7.18 13.85
N LYS A 43 25.43 -8.40 14.29
CA LYS A 43 26.04 -9.64 13.78
C LYS A 43 25.96 -9.77 12.26
N HIS A 44 24.83 -9.38 11.66
CA HIS A 44 24.63 -9.43 10.22
C HIS A 44 25.09 -8.15 9.48
N GLY A 45 25.71 -7.19 10.18
CA GLY A 45 26.30 -6.00 9.58
C GLY A 45 25.30 -4.99 9.00
N TYR A 46 24.07 -4.94 9.54
CA TYR A 46 23.09 -3.90 9.20
C TYR A 46 23.29 -2.61 10.01
N ILE A 47 23.89 -2.74 11.19
CA ILE A 47 24.12 -1.69 12.17
C ILE A 47 25.61 -1.72 12.55
N GLY A 48 26.17 -0.56 12.87
CA GLY A 48 27.54 -0.42 13.38
C GLY A 48 27.62 -0.71 14.87
N ASP A 49 28.31 0.13 15.61
CA ASP A 49 28.47 -0.05 17.04
C ASP A 49 27.21 0.35 17.82
N LEU A 50 27.03 -0.34 18.94
CA LEU A 50 25.89 -0.18 19.83
C LEU A 50 26.40 0.23 21.21
N GLU A 51 26.16 1.48 21.58
CA GLU A 51 26.52 2.03 22.87
C GLU A 51 25.29 2.06 23.78
N ILE A 52 25.40 1.39 24.93
CA ILE A 52 24.37 1.40 25.96
C ILE A 52 24.77 2.44 26.99
N ILE A 53 24.01 3.54 27.05
CA ILE A 53 24.18 4.60 28.04
C ILE A 53 23.16 4.35 29.15
N ASP A 54 23.65 4.09 30.36
CA ASP A 54 22.80 3.96 31.54
C ASP A 54 22.60 5.31 32.23
N ASP A 55 21.39 5.88 32.10
CA ASP A 55 21.03 7.15 32.76
C ASP A 55 20.32 6.95 34.12
N HIS A 56 20.32 5.74 34.70
CA HIS A 56 19.59 5.38 35.93
C HIS A 56 18.06 5.62 35.91
N ARG A 57 17.49 6.00 34.76
CA ARG A 57 16.05 6.25 34.57
C ARG A 57 15.39 5.24 33.64
N ALA A 58 15.76 5.27 32.36
CA ALA A 58 15.07 4.47 31.32
C ALA A 58 16.04 3.77 30.34
N GLY A 59 17.35 3.97 30.52
CA GLY A 59 18.43 3.57 29.62
C GLY A 59 18.29 4.15 28.19
N LYS A 60 19.40 4.54 27.60
CA LYS A 60 19.47 5.00 26.21
C LYS A 60 20.37 4.06 25.43
N VAL A 61 19.97 3.74 24.21
CA VAL A 61 20.83 3.01 23.29
C VAL A 61 21.13 3.94 22.12
N VAL A 62 22.42 4.20 21.89
CA VAL A 62 22.91 4.87 20.69
C VAL A 62 23.33 3.78 19.71
N VAL A 63 22.84 3.92 18.49
CA VAL A 63 23.06 2.96 17.42
C VAL A 63 23.68 3.69 16.25
N GLU A 64 24.83 3.22 15.80
CA GLU A 64 25.45 3.70 14.57
C GLU A 64 24.83 3.06 13.33
N LEU A 65 24.54 3.87 12.33
CA LEU A 65 23.84 3.47 11.11
C LEU A 65 24.81 3.44 9.94
N ILE A 66 24.84 2.30 9.23
CA ILE A 66 25.72 2.06 8.07
C ILE A 66 25.00 2.43 6.76
N GLY A 67 23.68 2.61 6.77
CA GLY A 67 22.89 2.95 5.58
C GLY A 67 22.48 1.72 4.75
N ARG A 68 22.49 0.53 5.34
CA ARG A 68 22.13 -0.74 4.68
C ARG A 68 20.68 -1.15 4.93
N ILE A 69 19.94 -0.44 5.77
CA ILE A 69 18.59 -0.82 6.21
C ILE A 69 17.55 -0.20 5.28
N ASN A 70 17.12 -0.99 4.30
CA ASN A 70 16.03 -0.59 3.39
C ASN A 70 14.66 -0.60 4.07
N LYS A 71 14.37 -1.66 4.84
CA LYS A 71 13.08 -1.88 5.51
C LYS A 71 13.26 -2.73 6.76
N CYS A 72 12.66 -2.30 7.86
CA CYS A 72 12.60 -3.05 9.10
C CYS A 72 11.20 -2.91 9.70
N GLY A 73 10.69 -3.95 10.36
CA GLY A 73 9.34 -3.91 10.93
C GLY A 73 9.03 -5.11 11.81
N VAL A 74 8.13 -4.91 12.76
CA VAL A 74 7.64 -5.98 13.65
C VAL A 74 6.37 -6.58 13.07
N ILE A 75 6.32 -7.90 13.04
CA ILE A 75 5.13 -8.63 12.62
C ILE A 75 4.19 -8.80 13.83
N SER A 76 2.92 -8.35 13.75
CA SER A 76 1.95 -8.43 14.86
C SER A 76 0.52 -8.70 14.38
N PRO A 77 -0.23 -9.69 14.91
CA PRO A 77 -0.01 -10.40 16.19
C PRO A 77 1.10 -11.46 16.15
N ARG A 78 1.55 -11.97 17.31
CA ARG A 78 2.58 -13.02 17.40
C ARG A 78 1.91 -14.39 17.34
N PHE A 79 2.39 -15.30 16.51
CA PHE A 79 1.91 -16.68 16.42
C PHE A 79 3.06 -17.67 16.63
N ASP A 80 2.77 -18.91 16.99
CA ASP A 80 3.78 -19.97 17.12
C ASP A 80 4.13 -20.57 15.76
N VAL A 81 5.41 -20.78 15.48
CA VAL A 81 5.91 -21.37 14.24
C VAL A 81 6.78 -22.58 14.57
N SER A 82 6.42 -23.72 13.96
CA SER A 82 7.21 -24.95 14.02
C SER A 82 8.46 -24.83 13.12
N VAL A 83 9.49 -25.65 13.38
CA VAL A 83 10.75 -25.62 12.63
C VAL A 83 10.54 -25.76 11.12
N ALA A 84 9.59 -26.60 10.71
CA ALA A 84 9.24 -26.80 9.29
C ALA A 84 8.56 -25.57 8.65
N GLY A 85 7.82 -24.77 9.42
CA GLY A 85 7.14 -23.57 8.93
C GLY A 85 8.03 -22.35 8.74
N ILE A 86 9.26 -22.37 9.27
CA ILE A 86 10.20 -21.24 9.21
C ILE A 86 10.61 -20.95 7.75
N GLU A 87 10.86 -21.98 6.94
CA GLU A 87 11.30 -21.80 5.55
C GLU A 87 10.19 -21.26 4.65
N GLN A 88 8.98 -21.81 4.78
CA GLN A 88 7.81 -21.32 4.05
C GLN A 88 7.57 -19.84 4.36
N MET A 89 7.67 -19.50 5.64
CA MET A 89 7.50 -18.14 6.11
C MET A 89 8.62 -17.18 5.66
N ALA A 90 9.87 -17.65 5.63
CA ALA A 90 10.98 -16.87 5.09
C ALA A 90 10.77 -16.58 3.60
N SER A 91 10.30 -17.58 2.83
CA SER A 91 9.98 -17.43 1.41
C SER A 91 8.82 -16.46 1.15
N ASP A 92 7.83 -16.40 2.04
CA ASP A 92 6.66 -15.53 1.88
C ASP A 92 6.97 -14.05 2.22
N ILE A 93 7.92 -13.82 3.12
CA ILE A 93 8.20 -12.49 3.68
C ILE A 93 9.41 -11.83 3.03
N LEU A 94 10.47 -12.60 2.79
CA LEU A 94 11.73 -12.07 2.26
C LEU A 94 11.65 -12.01 0.72
N PRO A 95 12.14 -10.93 0.09
CA PRO A 95 12.15 -10.81 -1.38
C PRO A 95 12.98 -11.89 -2.08
N SER A 96 13.98 -12.45 -1.39
CA SER A 96 14.84 -13.53 -1.86
C SER A 96 15.44 -14.24 -0.65
N ARG A 97 15.80 -15.52 -0.79
CA ARG A 97 16.49 -16.32 0.24
C ARG A 97 17.81 -15.71 0.69
N GLN A 98 18.47 -14.93 -0.16
CA GLN A 98 19.74 -14.26 0.14
C GLN A 98 19.57 -12.83 0.67
N PHE A 99 18.33 -12.34 0.81
CA PHE A 99 18.08 -10.92 1.09
C PHE A 99 17.19 -10.72 2.33
N GLY A 100 17.83 -10.25 3.40
CA GLY A 100 17.20 -9.96 4.68
C GLY A 100 17.21 -11.16 5.64
N HIS A 101 16.97 -10.90 6.93
CA HIS A 101 16.88 -11.95 7.95
C HIS A 101 15.56 -11.84 8.71
N LEU A 102 14.98 -13.00 8.99
CA LEU A 102 13.83 -13.13 9.86
C LEU A 102 14.33 -13.42 11.29
N VAL A 103 13.94 -12.59 12.25
CA VAL A 103 14.34 -12.73 13.66
C VAL A 103 13.15 -13.26 14.47
N LEU A 104 13.40 -14.34 15.22
CA LEU A 104 12.39 -15.11 15.94
C LEU A 104 12.60 -14.98 17.44
N THR A 105 11.51 -15.04 18.21
CA THR A 105 11.60 -15.29 19.66
C THR A 105 11.44 -16.78 19.91
N THR A 106 12.52 -17.45 20.27
CA THR A 106 12.56 -18.88 20.64
C THR A 106 12.68 -19.02 22.16
N THR A 107 12.59 -20.25 22.67
CA THR A 107 12.83 -20.58 24.09
C THR A 107 14.21 -20.17 24.58
N TYR A 108 15.23 -20.23 23.72
CA TYR A 108 16.61 -19.82 24.02
C TYR A 108 16.86 -18.31 23.83
N GLY A 109 15.84 -17.55 23.40
CA GLY A 109 15.92 -16.12 23.21
C GLY A 109 15.67 -15.67 21.77
N ILE A 110 16.13 -14.46 21.46
CA ILE A 110 15.94 -13.83 20.15
C ILE A 110 17.11 -14.22 19.26
N MET A 111 16.81 -14.83 18.11
CA MET A 111 17.81 -15.31 17.15
C MET A 111 17.24 -15.25 15.73
N ASP A 112 18.08 -15.33 14.73
CA ASP A 112 17.70 -15.40 13.32
C ASP A 112 17.18 -16.78 12.92
N HIS A 113 16.48 -16.83 11.79
CA HIS A 113 15.91 -18.05 11.23
C HIS A 113 16.95 -19.13 10.84
N GLU A 114 18.19 -18.76 10.51
CA GLU A 114 19.25 -19.73 10.19
C GLU A 114 19.81 -20.36 11.46
N GLU A 115 20.10 -19.55 12.50
CA GLU A 115 20.47 -20.05 13.84
C GLU A 115 19.38 -20.95 14.44
N ALA A 116 18.10 -20.57 14.29
CA ALA A 116 16.96 -21.35 14.77
C ALA A 116 16.88 -22.73 14.10
N ARG A 117 17.16 -22.81 12.79
CA ARG A 117 17.22 -24.08 12.06
C ARG A 117 18.36 -24.97 12.55
N ARG A 118 19.56 -24.40 12.72
CA ARG A 118 20.74 -25.16 13.17
C ARG A 118 20.49 -25.80 14.55
N LYS A 119 19.77 -25.10 15.42
CA LYS A 119 19.44 -25.56 16.78
C LYS A 119 18.16 -26.41 16.84
N HIS A 120 17.45 -26.61 15.72
CA HIS A 120 16.18 -27.34 15.66
C HIS A 120 15.11 -26.80 16.63
N VAL A 121 15.02 -25.47 16.78
CA VAL A 121 14.08 -24.83 17.71
C VAL A 121 13.04 -24.01 16.95
N GLY A 122 11.76 -24.26 17.23
CA GLY A 122 10.66 -23.42 16.75
C GLY A 122 10.62 -22.06 17.46
N GLY A 123 9.87 -21.11 16.95
CA GLY A 123 9.77 -19.78 17.54
C GLY A 123 8.45 -19.10 17.26
N LYS A 124 8.14 -18.02 17.98
CA LYS A 124 6.96 -17.20 17.69
C LYS A 124 7.23 -16.22 16.55
N ILE A 125 6.48 -16.33 15.45
CA ILE A 125 6.52 -15.46 14.27
C ILE A 125 5.12 -15.39 13.62
N ARG A 126 4.78 -14.29 12.93
CA ARG A 126 3.43 -14.07 12.36
C ARG A 126 3.26 -14.57 10.91
N PHE A 127 2.42 -15.57 10.69
CA PHE A 127 1.70 -15.74 9.42
C PHE A 127 0.20 -15.90 9.66
N SER A 128 -0.61 -15.47 8.69
CA SER A 128 -2.05 -15.73 8.61
C SER A 128 -2.36 -16.07 7.15
N PRO A 129 -2.95 -17.24 6.86
CA PRO A 129 -3.48 -17.53 5.53
C PRO A 129 -4.83 -16.80 5.27
N SER A 130 -5.26 -15.87 6.13
CA SER A 130 -6.44 -15.05 5.89
C SER A 130 -6.09 -13.79 5.08
N GLN A 131 -6.48 -13.81 3.81
CA GLN A 131 -6.31 -12.82 2.74
C GLN A 131 -6.74 -11.36 3.04
N ARG A 132 -7.13 -10.98 4.28
CA ARG A 132 -7.70 -9.63 4.55
C ARG A 132 -6.74 -8.61 5.17
N LEU A 133 -5.56 -9.00 5.66
CA LEU A 133 -4.60 -8.08 6.29
C LEU A 133 -3.24 -8.01 5.58
N TRP A 134 -3.20 -8.38 4.30
CA TRP A 134 -1.99 -8.36 3.45
C TRP A 134 -1.73 -6.99 2.77
N GLY A 135 -2.50 -5.96 3.09
CA GLY A 135 -2.44 -4.67 2.39
C GLY A 135 -1.21 -3.79 2.67
N ALA A 136 -0.42 -4.08 3.72
CA ALA A 136 0.58 -3.12 4.21
C ALA A 136 2.05 -3.48 3.94
N ILE A 137 2.37 -4.74 3.55
CA ILE A 137 3.76 -5.23 3.60
C ILE A 137 4.38 -5.52 2.21
N VAL A 138 3.60 -5.79 1.18
CA VAL A 138 4.13 -5.72 -0.19
C VAL A 138 4.10 -4.25 -0.59
N LYS A 139 5.20 -3.70 -1.14
CA LYS A 139 5.13 -2.45 -1.87
C LYS A 139 4.28 -2.75 -3.10
N MET A 140 2.95 -2.69 -2.93
CA MET A 140 1.97 -3.05 -3.93
C MET A 140 2.29 -2.14 -5.12
N VAL A 141 2.82 -2.74 -6.19
CA VAL A 141 3.11 -2.01 -7.41
C VAL A 141 1.78 -1.43 -7.86
N ARG A 142 1.75 -0.14 -8.21
CA ARG A 142 0.53 0.49 -8.71
C ARG A 142 0.19 -0.13 -10.07
N ILE A 143 -0.77 -1.04 -10.09
CA ILE A 143 -1.19 -1.76 -11.30
C ILE A 143 -2.10 -0.88 -12.17
N SER A 144 -3.02 -0.12 -11.56
CA SER A 144 -3.96 0.73 -12.29
C SER A 144 -4.13 2.08 -11.61
N VAL A 145 -3.53 3.12 -12.20
CA VAL A 145 -3.63 4.51 -11.72
C VAL A 145 -5.07 5.02 -11.71
N LEU A 146 -5.90 4.56 -12.66
CA LEU A 146 -7.31 4.95 -12.72
C LEU A 146 -8.12 4.32 -11.59
N ARG A 147 -7.82 3.07 -11.21
CA ARG A 147 -8.49 2.40 -10.08
C ARG A 147 -8.22 3.13 -8.77
N ASP A 148 -6.96 3.50 -8.55
CA ASP A 148 -6.56 4.26 -7.35
C ASP A 148 -7.23 5.63 -7.31
N CYS A 149 -7.30 6.31 -8.46
CA CYS A 149 -7.99 7.58 -8.63
C CYS A 149 -9.49 7.49 -8.26
N LEU A 150 -10.25 6.59 -8.88
CA LEU A 150 -11.69 6.46 -8.63
C LEU A 150 -11.97 6.00 -7.20
N ASN A 151 -11.18 5.08 -6.65
CA ASN A 151 -11.33 4.66 -5.25
C ASN A 151 -11.10 5.81 -4.29
N ASN A 152 -10.13 6.69 -4.55
CA ASN A 152 -9.89 7.87 -3.71
C ASN A 152 -11.06 8.86 -3.76
N ILE A 153 -11.69 9.03 -4.93
CA ILE A 153 -12.89 9.86 -5.09
C ILE A 153 -14.05 9.28 -4.28
N VAL A 154 -14.40 8.00 -4.47
CA VAL A 154 -15.50 7.36 -3.70
C VAL A 154 -15.24 7.42 -2.20
N ASN A 155 -14.01 7.18 -1.77
CA ASN A 155 -13.66 7.21 -0.35
C ASN A 155 -13.71 8.63 0.24
N ALA A 156 -13.45 9.65 -0.56
CA ALA A 156 -13.54 11.04 -0.13
C ALA A 156 -14.99 11.53 -0.10
N GLU A 157 -15.80 11.15 -1.10
CA GLU A 157 -17.24 11.40 -1.15
C GLU A 157 -17.96 10.76 0.04
N LYS A 158 -17.69 9.49 0.32
CA LYS A 158 -18.23 8.79 1.50
C LYS A 158 -17.83 9.42 2.83
N ARG A 159 -16.72 10.18 2.85
CA ARG A 159 -16.25 10.93 4.03
C ARG A 159 -16.78 12.37 4.05
N GLY A 160 -17.55 12.81 3.06
CA GLY A 160 -18.06 14.17 2.94
C GLY A 160 -16.98 15.22 2.70
N LYS A 161 -15.87 14.86 2.05
CA LYS A 161 -14.82 15.83 1.71
C LYS A 161 -15.26 16.68 0.52
N ARG A 162 -14.96 17.99 0.57
CA ARG A 162 -15.25 18.93 -0.53
C ARG A 162 -14.31 18.80 -1.74
N GLN A 163 -13.09 18.29 -1.52
CA GLN A 163 -12.09 18.19 -2.58
C GLN A 163 -11.19 16.97 -2.41
N VAL A 164 -10.65 16.49 -3.52
CA VAL A 164 -9.73 15.34 -3.58
C VAL A 164 -8.49 15.70 -4.38
N LEU A 165 -7.34 15.44 -3.76
CA LEU A 165 -6.06 15.46 -4.46
C LEU A 165 -5.74 14.08 -5.02
N ILE A 166 -5.54 14.00 -6.33
CA ILE A 166 -5.26 12.77 -7.07
C ILE A 166 -3.81 12.80 -7.57
N ARG A 167 -3.06 11.73 -7.27
CA ARG A 167 -1.67 11.52 -7.71
C ARG A 167 -1.46 10.02 -8.00
N PRO A 168 -1.00 9.63 -9.21
CA PRO A 168 -0.43 10.43 -10.30
C PRO A 168 -1.50 10.88 -11.32
N ASN A 169 -1.20 11.94 -12.09
CA ASN A 169 -2.02 12.38 -13.20
C ASN A 169 -1.77 11.52 -14.46
N SER A 170 -2.82 11.25 -15.23
CA SER A 170 -2.74 10.55 -16.53
C SER A 170 -3.81 11.11 -17.47
N LYS A 171 -3.52 11.13 -18.78
CA LYS A 171 -4.47 11.59 -19.81
C LYS A 171 -5.81 10.85 -19.73
N VAL A 172 -5.79 9.55 -19.41
CA VAL A 172 -6.99 8.73 -19.24
C VAL A 172 -7.82 9.21 -18.04
N ILE A 173 -7.17 9.56 -16.93
CA ILE A 173 -7.84 10.07 -15.74
C ILE A 173 -8.51 11.41 -16.04
N ILE A 174 -7.78 12.34 -16.66
CA ILE A 174 -8.34 13.66 -17.03
C ILE A 174 -9.56 13.49 -17.93
N LYS A 175 -9.46 12.65 -18.98
CA LYS A 175 -10.57 12.41 -19.91
C LYS A 175 -11.76 11.74 -19.23
N PHE A 176 -11.53 10.80 -18.32
CA PHE A 176 -12.60 10.16 -17.55
C PHE A 176 -13.31 11.17 -16.63
N LEU A 177 -12.54 12.02 -15.94
CA LEU A 177 -13.09 13.06 -15.08
C LEU A 177 -13.85 14.12 -15.89
N GLN A 178 -13.37 14.49 -17.08
CA GLN A 178 -14.11 15.37 -17.99
C GLN A 178 -15.49 14.79 -18.37
N VAL A 179 -15.59 13.47 -18.58
CA VAL A 179 -16.90 12.82 -18.82
C VAL A 179 -17.80 12.90 -17.58
N MET A 180 -17.25 12.69 -16.38
CA MET A 180 -18.01 12.85 -15.12
C MET A 180 -18.47 14.29 -14.89
N GLN A 181 -17.63 15.27 -15.25
CA GLN A 181 -17.94 16.69 -15.14
C GLN A 181 -19.06 17.09 -16.10
N LYS A 182 -19.02 16.58 -17.34
CA LYS A 182 -20.06 16.81 -18.35
C LYS A 182 -21.45 16.35 -17.89
N HIS A 183 -21.51 15.24 -17.16
CA HIS A 183 -22.74 14.70 -16.59
C HIS A 183 -23.08 15.28 -15.20
N GLY A 184 -22.29 16.22 -14.68
CA GLY A 184 -22.57 16.96 -13.44
C GLY A 184 -22.40 16.14 -12.15
N TYR A 185 -21.54 15.12 -12.16
CA TYR A 185 -21.19 14.32 -10.97
C TYR A 185 -20.05 14.92 -10.15
N ILE A 186 -19.11 15.61 -10.80
CA ILE A 186 -18.00 16.33 -10.17
C ILE A 186 -18.07 17.82 -10.51
N GLY A 187 -17.45 18.64 -9.66
CA GLY A 187 -17.30 20.08 -9.88
C GLY A 187 -16.10 20.40 -10.75
N ASP A 188 -15.41 21.49 -10.40
CA ASP A 188 -14.26 21.94 -11.16
C ASP A 188 -13.04 21.03 -10.99
N LEU A 189 -12.25 20.97 -12.07
CA LEU A 189 -11.07 20.13 -12.19
C LEU A 189 -9.84 21.01 -12.43
N GLU A 190 -8.96 21.08 -11.43
CA GLU A 190 -7.71 21.83 -11.51
C GLU A 190 -6.53 20.88 -11.73
N ILE A 191 -5.77 21.12 -12.80
CA ILE A 191 -4.58 20.33 -13.13
C ILE A 191 -3.35 21.11 -12.70
N ILE A 192 -2.61 20.56 -11.74
CA ILE A 192 -1.37 21.15 -11.22
C ILE A 192 -0.19 20.38 -11.82
N ASP A 193 0.68 21.08 -12.53
CA ASP A 193 1.93 20.51 -13.04
C ASP A 193 3.03 20.59 -11.97
N ASP A 194 3.62 19.44 -11.62
CA ASP A 194 4.73 19.33 -10.67
C ASP A 194 6.06 18.95 -11.35
N HIS A 195 6.12 19.08 -12.69
CA HIS A 195 7.22 18.62 -13.56
C HIS A 195 7.59 17.13 -13.35
N ARG A 196 6.71 16.35 -12.71
CA ARG A 196 6.88 14.91 -12.50
C ARG A 196 5.72 14.15 -13.13
N ALA A 197 4.73 13.81 -12.32
CA ALA A 197 3.60 12.98 -12.74
C ALA A 197 2.28 13.74 -12.68
N GLY A 198 2.33 15.06 -12.41
CA GLY A 198 1.18 15.93 -12.22
C GLY A 198 0.36 15.57 -10.99
N LYS A 199 -0.49 16.51 -10.59
CA LYS A 199 -1.55 16.32 -9.61
C LYS A 199 -2.85 16.87 -10.18
N VAL A 200 -3.97 16.31 -9.77
CA VAL A 200 -5.29 16.82 -10.12
C VAL A 200 -6.06 17.07 -8.84
N VAL A 201 -6.61 18.26 -8.69
CA VAL A 201 -7.57 18.58 -7.63
C VAL A 201 -8.95 18.50 -8.25
N VAL A 202 -9.83 17.71 -7.63
CA VAL A 202 -11.21 17.54 -8.05
C VAL A 202 -12.12 18.03 -6.96
N GLU A 203 -13.03 18.94 -7.31
CA GLU A 203 -14.11 19.35 -6.42
C GLU A 203 -15.26 18.33 -6.43
N LEU A 204 -15.72 18.01 -5.23
CA LEU A 204 -16.76 17.01 -4.98
C LEU A 204 -18.06 17.71 -4.60
N ILE A 205 -19.14 17.35 -5.30
CA ILE A 205 -20.47 17.92 -5.11
C ILE A 205 -21.32 17.06 -4.16
N GLY A 206 -20.97 15.77 -3.96
CA GLY A 206 -21.80 14.85 -3.16
C GLY A 206 -22.80 14.03 -3.97
N ARG A 207 -22.68 14.00 -5.30
CA ARG A 207 -23.60 13.28 -6.20
C ARG A 207 -23.16 11.86 -6.55
N ILE A 208 -21.92 11.49 -6.24
CA ILE A 208 -21.37 10.19 -6.61
C ILE A 208 -21.75 9.16 -5.56
N ASN A 209 -22.50 8.13 -5.97
CA ASN A 209 -22.76 6.98 -5.12
C ASN A 209 -21.61 5.96 -5.21
N LYS A 210 -21.22 5.63 -6.44
CA LYS A 210 -20.17 4.65 -6.73
C LYS A 210 -19.55 4.92 -8.09
N CYS A 211 -18.22 4.99 -8.12
CA CYS A 211 -17.45 4.90 -9.36
C CYS A 211 -16.40 3.79 -9.27
N GLY A 212 -16.10 3.16 -10.40
CA GLY A 212 -15.25 1.99 -10.43
C GLY A 212 -14.65 1.74 -11.81
N VAL A 213 -13.47 1.11 -11.80
CA VAL A 213 -12.79 0.65 -13.02
C VAL A 213 -13.10 -0.83 -13.23
N ILE A 214 -13.45 -1.19 -14.46
CA ILE A 214 -13.68 -2.58 -14.85
C ILE A 214 -12.35 -3.17 -15.31
N SER A 215 -12.04 -4.36 -14.82
CA SER A 215 -10.76 -5.03 -15.06
C SER A 215 -10.98 -6.53 -15.15
N PRO A 216 -10.49 -7.19 -16.22
CA PRO A 216 -9.80 -6.64 -17.39
C PRO A 216 -10.69 -5.73 -18.26
N ARG A 217 -10.09 -4.97 -19.19
CA ARG A 217 -10.84 -4.12 -20.12
C ARG A 217 -11.41 -4.96 -21.25
N PHE A 218 -12.69 -5.30 -21.16
CA PHE A 218 -13.39 -6.11 -22.16
C PHE A 218 -13.70 -5.29 -23.42
N ASP A 219 -13.56 -5.94 -24.57
CA ASP A 219 -14.01 -5.44 -25.86
C ASP A 219 -15.53 -5.60 -25.99
N VAL A 220 -16.21 -4.56 -26.43
CA VAL A 220 -17.66 -4.48 -26.50
C VAL A 220 -18.10 -3.94 -27.85
N SER A 221 -18.92 -4.73 -28.53
CA SER A 221 -19.58 -4.34 -29.78
C SER A 221 -20.76 -3.41 -29.49
N VAL A 222 -21.26 -2.68 -30.50
CA VAL A 222 -22.39 -1.76 -30.35
C VAL A 222 -23.62 -2.45 -29.74
N ALA A 223 -23.90 -3.71 -30.13
CA ALA A 223 -24.99 -4.50 -29.58
C ALA A 223 -24.75 -4.92 -28.12
N GLY A 224 -23.49 -5.18 -27.74
CA GLY A 224 -23.12 -5.58 -26.38
C GLY A 224 -23.14 -4.44 -25.36
N ILE A 225 -23.25 -3.19 -25.79
CA ILE A 225 -23.28 -2.03 -24.87
C ILE A 225 -24.52 -2.08 -23.96
N GLU A 226 -25.69 -2.43 -24.48
CA GLU A 226 -26.93 -2.50 -23.69
C GLU A 226 -26.87 -3.59 -22.62
N GLN A 227 -26.32 -4.76 -22.97
CA GLN A 227 -26.16 -5.87 -22.04
C GLN A 227 -25.21 -5.48 -20.91
N MET A 228 -24.04 -4.90 -21.24
CA MET A 228 -23.08 -4.43 -20.23
C MET A 228 -23.65 -3.31 -19.36
N ALA A 229 -24.45 -2.41 -19.92
CA ALA A 229 -25.13 -1.38 -19.15
C ALA A 229 -26.12 -1.99 -18.15
N SER A 230 -26.89 -3.00 -18.56
CA SER A 230 -27.83 -3.72 -17.69
C SER A 230 -27.15 -4.49 -16.57
N ASP A 231 -25.96 -5.04 -16.82
CA ASP A 231 -25.22 -5.83 -15.82
C ASP A 231 -24.54 -4.97 -14.75
N ILE A 232 -24.13 -3.75 -15.11
CA ILE A 232 -23.27 -2.89 -14.27
C ILE A 232 -24.05 -1.74 -13.62
N LEU A 233 -24.99 -1.13 -14.35
CA LEU A 233 -25.72 0.03 -13.87
C LEU A 233 -26.91 -0.39 -13.00
N PRO A 234 -27.24 0.37 -11.96
CA PRO A 234 -28.37 0.05 -11.09
C PRO A 234 -29.73 0.25 -11.78
N SER A 235 -29.79 1.10 -12.81
CA SER A 235 -31.01 1.45 -13.53
C SER A 235 -30.66 1.88 -14.96
N ARG A 236 -31.59 1.71 -15.91
CA ARG A 236 -31.42 2.17 -17.29
C ARG A 236 -31.37 3.69 -17.43
N GLN A 237 -31.93 4.42 -16.47
CA GLN A 237 -31.98 5.88 -16.46
C GLN A 237 -30.89 6.50 -15.57
N PHE A 238 -30.12 5.69 -14.85
CA PHE A 238 -29.19 6.18 -13.85
C PHE A 238 -27.82 5.51 -13.96
N GLY A 239 -26.82 6.37 -14.16
CA GLY A 239 -25.42 5.98 -14.28
C GLY A 239 -24.93 5.94 -15.71
N HIS A 240 -23.62 6.04 -15.85
CA HIS A 240 -22.96 6.05 -17.13
C HIS A 240 -21.81 5.05 -17.16
N LEU A 241 -21.78 4.27 -18.24
CA LEU A 241 -20.66 3.43 -18.60
C LEU A 241 -19.71 4.23 -19.50
N VAL A 242 -18.40 4.15 -19.23
CA VAL A 242 -17.36 4.85 -19.98
C VAL A 242 -16.56 3.85 -20.82
N LEU A 243 -16.45 4.16 -22.11
CA LEU A 243 -15.81 3.35 -23.13
C LEU A 243 -14.63 4.11 -23.75
N THR A 244 -13.55 3.40 -24.03
CA THR A 244 -12.51 3.87 -24.95
C THR A 244 -12.88 3.38 -26.35
N THR A 245 -13.20 4.33 -27.23
CA THR A 245 -13.46 4.08 -28.66
C THR A 245 -12.31 4.63 -29.50
N THR A 246 -12.37 4.42 -30.81
CA THR A 246 -11.43 5.03 -31.77
C THR A 246 -11.48 6.56 -31.76
N TYR A 247 -12.64 7.14 -31.47
CA TYR A 247 -12.85 8.60 -31.37
C TYR A 247 -12.49 9.17 -29.99
N GLY A 248 -12.00 8.34 -29.07
CA GLY A 248 -11.61 8.73 -27.71
C GLY A 248 -12.47 8.12 -26.62
N ILE A 249 -12.31 8.65 -25.40
CA ILE A 249 -13.06 8.21 -24.22
C ILE A 249 -14.39 8.96 -24.18
N MET A 250 -15.49 8.22 -24.14
CA MET A 250 -16.85 8.75 -24.12
C MET A 250 -17.77 7.84 -23.32
N ASP A 251 -18.97 8.31 -23.03
CA ASP A 251 -20.02 7.52 -22.41
C ASP A 251 -20.71 6.58 -23.43
N HIS A 252 -21.44 5.61 -22.89
CA HIS A 252 -22.18 4.63 -23.66
C HIS A 252 -23.34 5.20 -24.50
N GLU A 253 -23.96 6.32 -24.12
CA GLU A 253 -25.00 6.94 -24.95
C GLU A 253 -24.38 7.60 -26.18
N GLU A 254 -23.28 8.35 -25.99
CA GLU A 254 -22.51 8.91 -27.10
C GLU A 254 -21.96 7.84 -28.05
N ALA A 255 -21.43 6.75 -27.50
CA ALA A 255 -20.95 5.62 -28.29
C ALA A 255 -22.07 5.01 -29.15
N ARG A 256 -23.28 4.89 -28.59
CA ARG A 256 -24.46 4.41 -29.32
C ARG A 256 -24.88 5.37 -30.43
N ARG A 257 -24.93 6.69 -30.16
CA ARG A 257 -25.30 7.71 -31.17
C ARG A 257 -24.34 7.71 -32.36
N LYS A 258 -23.06 7.47 -32.09
CA LYS A 258 -22.01 7.39 -33.14
C LYS A 258 -21.93 6.02 -33.81
N HIS A 259 -22.67 5.02 -33.32
CA HIS A 259 -22.60 3.62 -33.74
C HIS A 259 -21.17 3.04 -33.66
N VAL A 260 -20.48 3.25 -32.53
CA VAL A 260 -19.10 2.81 -32.33
C VAL A 260 -18.98 1.95 -31.07
N GLY A 261 -18.34 0.79 -31.21
CA GLY A 261 -17.95 -0.07 -30.08
C GLY A 261 -16.60 0.35 -29.48
N GLY A 262 -16.14 -0.38 -28.48
CA GLY A 262 -14.85 -0.09 -27.87
C GLY A 262 -14.51 -0.96 -26.69
N LYS A 263 -13.57 -0.51 -25.87
CA LYS A 263 -13.17 -1.19 -24.64
C LYS A 263 -13.82 -0.52 -23.44
N ILE A 264 -14.42 -1.29 -22.55
CA ILE A 264 -14.94 -0.75 -21.29
C ILE A 264 -13.78 -0.33 -20.39
N VAL A 265 -13.90 0.88 -19.85
CA VAL A 265 -12.94 1.44 -18.89
C VAL A 265 -13.50 1.37 -17.47
N GLY A 266 -14.73 1.80 -17.28
CA GLY A 266 -15.33 1.90 -15.96
C GLY A 266 -16.74 2.47 -16.01
N PHE A 267 -17.29 2.72 -14.83
CA PHE A 267 -18.63 3.23 -14.65
C PHE A 267 -18.67 4.24 -13.51
N PHE A 268 -19.69 5.09 -13.51
CA PHE A 268 -20.01 5.97 -12.39
C PHE A 268 -21.52 6.19 -12.31
N PHE A 269 -22.03 6.28 -11.08
CA PHE A 269 -23.40 6.63 -10.73
C PHE A 269 -23.45 7.10 -9.27
#